data_AF-A0A9E2C090-F1
#
_entry.id   AF-A0A9E2C090-F1
#
_cell.length_a   1.000
_cell.length_b   1.000
_cell.length_c   1.000
_cell.angle_alpha   90.00
_cell.angle_beta   90.00
_cell.angle_gamma   90.00
#
_symmetry.space_group_name_H-M   'P 1'
#
loop_
_entity.id
_entity.type
_entity.pdbx_description
1 polymer ?
#
loop_
_entity_poly.entity_id
_entity_poly.type
_entity_poly.pdbx_seq_one_letter_code
_entity_poly.pdbx_strand_id
1 'polypeptide(L)'
;MANARVKPLARFTTVGPRFDTVSISSWKTPHSLTSKIIKLLSKIVFNRIIIQLRRFTLKTKLLLTLCLLLFWAAGAQAESCAECHQSITPNIVTDWQISKHFENEVDCSTCHGDGHNSAENVALVQIPTPETCANCHSDQVEQFSRGKHAAAWAAIEAMPTIHWQPMEMISGMKGCGGCHKIGLKSEDQIKKLKAEGQGYGLASCDACHTRHTFSTVEAKQPQACQTCHMGFDHPQWEMYSASKHGVRALLKQNGTLPEDTAAPTCQTSHMQEGNHEVRTAWGFLAVRLPLPEDPQWAADRATILTALGVLDPDGAPTARLEVVKAADVARLDEVSWQKERDKMIKTCSQCHSESYAKGELAKGDEMIRQADHLMAEAILIIACLYEDNIIPKPESYAYAYPDLLTFHDAPRVIETTLFNMFLKHRMRTFQGAFHNNPDYALWYGWAEMVQDLTEIKEMAAELRDDDDDD
;
A
#
# COMPACT_ATOMS: atom_id res chain seq x y z
N MET A 1 38.66 39.47 -16.63
CA MET A 1 37.42 40.27 -16.43
C MET A 1 36.34 39.29 -15.98
N ALA A 2 35.62 39.38 -14.88
CA ALA A 2 35.49 40.39 -13.84
C ALA A 2 35.18 39.68 -12.50
N ASN A 3 35.73 40.21 -11.41
CA ASN A 3 35.47 39.81 -10.03
C ASN A 3 34.08 40.30 -9.59
N ALA A 4 33.19 39.40 -9.18
CA ALA A 4 31.94 39.76 -8.49
C ALA A 4 32.05 39.39 -7.01
N ARG A 5 32.21 40.42 -6.17
CA ARG A 5 32.20 40.33 -4.70
C ARG A 5 30.79 40.02 -4.21
N VAL A 6 30.65 38.94 -3.43
CA VAL A 6 29.45 38.64 -2.65
C VAL A 6 29.43 39.54 -1.41
N LYS A 7 28.42 40.40 -1.28
CA LYS A 7 28.11 41.13 -0.04
C LYS A 7 27.30 40.23 0.90
N PRO A 8 27.52 40.25 2.22
CA PRO A 8 26.69 39.51 3.17
C PRO A 8 25.34 40.20 3.35
N LEU A 9 24.26 39.40 3.30
CA LEU A 9 22.89 39.80 3.60
C LEU A 9 22.75 40.19 5.07
N ALA A 10 22.04 41.30 5.29
CA ALA A 10 21.72 41.85 6.60
C ALA A 10 20.87 40.89 7.44
N ARG A 11 21.18 40.82 8.74
CA ARG A 11 20.36 40.15 9.76
C ARG A 11 18.98 40.79 9.81
N PHE A 12 17.95 40.02 9.47
CA PHE A 12 16.57 40.34 9.81
C PHE A 12 16.37 40.08 11.31
N THR A 13 16.29 41.15 12.10
CA THR A 13 15.77 41.13 13.46
C THR A 13 14.25 41.05 13.38
N THR A 14 13.67 39.91 13.74
CA THR A 14 12.24 39.78 13.96
C THR A 14 11.88 40.46 15.28
N VAL A 15 11.14 41.56 15.18
CA VAL A 15 10.47 42.19 16.32
C VAL A 15 9.23 41.36 16.62
N GLY A 16 9.31 40.48 17.62
CA GLY A 16 8.16 39.81 18.21
C GLY A 16 7.46 40.74 19.21
N PRO A 17 6.11 40.70 19.33
CA PRO A 17 5.41 41.51 20.32
C PRO A 17 5.74 41.05 21.74
N ARG A 18 6.05 42.02 22.61
CA ARG A 18 6.16 41.84 24.06
C ARG A 18 4.81 41.37 24.61
N PHE A 19 4.79 40.23 25.28
CA PHE A 19 3.72 39.90 26.20
C PHE A 19 3.97 40.64 27.51
N ASP A 20 3.17 41.68 27.74
CA ASP A 20 3.10 42.34 29.04
C ASP A 20 2.52 41.36 30.06
N THR A 21 3.29 41.11 31.12
CA THR A 21 2.86 40.36 32.30
C THR A 21 1.85 41.18 33.08
N VAL A 22 0.56 40.92 32.86
CA VAL A 22 -0.51 41.45 33.73
C VAL A 22 -0.53 40.64 35.03
N SER A 23 -0.12 41.30 36.10
CA SER A 23 -0.33 40.89 37.49
C SER A 23 -1.83 40.81 37.79
N ILE A 24 -2.36 39.58 37.93
CA ILE A 24 -3.69 39.34 38.50
C ILE A 24 -3.50 39.15 40.01
N SER A 25 -3.50 40.26 40.72
CA SER A 25 -3.83 40.27 42.14
C SER A 25 -5.29 40.73 42.30
N SER A 26 -6.02 40.12 43.23
CA SER A 26 -7.38 40.45 43.68
C SER A 26 -8.58 39.70 43.05
N TRP A 27 -8.68 38.40 43.32
CA TRP A 27 -9.99 37.74 43.49
C TRP A 27 -9.99 36.94 44.79
N LYS A 28 -10.41 37.57 45.89
CA LYS A 28 -10.72 36.87 47.15
C LYS A 28 -12.10 36.24 47.01
N THR A 29 -12.16 34.96 46.66
CA THR A 29 -13.38 34.14 46.78
C THR A 29 -13.63 33.73 48.24
N PRO A 30 -14.88 33.80 48.75
CA PRO A 30 -15.18 33.49 50.14
C PRO A 30 -15.20 31.96 50.36
N HIS A 31 -14.15 31.41 50.95
CA HIS A 31 -13.96 29.96 51.13
C HIS A 31 -14.46 29.38 52.47
N SER A 32 -15.34 30.06 53.22
CA SER A 32 -15.70 29.63 54.58
C SER A 32 -17.09 28.99 54.76
N LEU A 33 -18.00 29.06 53.77
CA LEU A 33 -19.33 28.43 53.87
C LEU A 33 -19.49 27.13 53.05
N THR A 34 -18.90 27.03 51.86
CA THR A 34 -19.02 25.84 51.00
C THR A 34 -18.29 24.61 51.56
N SER A 35 -17.12 24.81 52.18
CA SER A 35 -16.34 23.74 52.84
C SER A 35 -17.07 23.11 54.04
N LYS A 36 -17.88 23.89 54.77
CA LYS A 36 -18.67 23.38 55.91
C LYS A 36 -19.90 22.61 55.45
N ILE A 37 -20.56 23.03 54.37
CA ILE A 37 -21.73 22.34 53.80
C ILE A 37 -21.31 21.04 53.12
N ILE A 38 -20.17 21.02 52.40
CA ILE A 38 -19.62 19.80 51.79
C ILE A 38 -19.19 18.79 52.85
N LYS A 39 -18.57 19.24 53.96
CA LYS A 39 -18.23 18.36 55.11
C LYS A 39 -19.45 17.84 55.88
N LEU A 40 -20.56 18.58 55.89
CA LEU A 40 -21.80 18.15 56.54
C LEU A 40 -22.59 17.18 55.65
N LEU A 41 -22.68 17.46 54.34
CA LEU A 41 -23.31 16.59 53.36
C LEU A 41 -22.52 15.28 53.18
N SER A 42 -21.18 15.33 53.18
CA SER A 42 -20.36 14.11 53.16
C SER A 42 -20.61 13.26 54.41
N LYS A 43 -20.67 13.85 55.62
CA LYS A 43 -21.01 13.11 56.85
C LYS A 43 -22.41 12.49 56.83
N ILE A 44 -23.42 13.16 56.26
CA ILE A 44 -24.80 12.65 56.20
C ILE A 44 -24.91 11.51 55.17
N VAL A 45 -24.26 11.63 54.02
CA VAL A 45 -24.20 10.58 52.99
C VAL A 45 -23.39 9.38 53.50
N PHE A 46 -22.25 9.61 54.14
CA PHE A 46 -21.41 8.55 54.72
C PHE A 46 -22.14 7.79 55.85
N ASN A 47 -22.87 8.49 56.73
CA ASN A 47 -23.66 7.84 57.77
C ASN A 47 -24.87 7.07 57.21
N ARG A 48 -25.53 7.55 56.14
CA ARG A 48 -26.60 6.79 55.47
C ARG A 48 -26.07 5.55 54.77
N ILE A 49 -24.89 5.61 54.17
CA ILE A 49 -24.21 4.46 53.54
C ILE A 49 -23.80 3.44 54.61
N ILE A 50 -23.26 3.87 55.76
CA ILE A 50 -22.90 2.98 56.88
C ILE A 50 -24.13 2.26 57.47
N ILE A 51 -25.26 2.96 57.58
CA ILE A 51 -26.52 2.37 58.11
C ILE A 51 -27.12 1.36 57.11
N GLN A 52 -27.05 1.63 55.80
CA GLN A 52 -27.46 0.67 54.76
C GLN A 52 -26.52 -0.54 54.68
N LEU A 53 -25.20 -0.32 54.80
CA LEU A 53 -24.20 -1.39 54.85
C LEU A 53 -24.39 -2.31 56.07
N ARG A 54 -24.94 -1.84 57.19
CA ARG A 54 -25.24 -2.71 58.36
C ARG A 54 -26.39 -3.70 58.14
N ARG A 55 -27.26 -3.48 57.14
CA ARG A 55 -28.40 -4.37 56.82
C ARG A 55 -28.05 -5.51 55.86
N PHE A 56 -26.90 -5.45 55.22
CA PHE A 56 -26.42 -6.50 54.35
C PHE A 56 -25.81 -7.65 55.16
N THR A 57 -26.27 -8.87 54.88
CA THR A 57 -25.69 -10.09 55.45
C THR A 57 -24.20 -10.18 55.11
N LEU A 58 -23.42 -10.91 55.92
CA LEU A 58 -21.97 -11.06 55.71
C LEU A 58 -21.64 -11.52 54.27
N LYS A 59 -22.51 -12.34 53.67
CA LYS A 59 -22.41 -12.79 52.27
C LYS A 59 -22.54 -11.65 51.26
N THR A 60 -23.46 -10.71 51.45
CA THR A 60 -23.68 -9.61 50.50
C THR A 60 -22.58 -8.57 50.56
N LYS A 61 -21.99 -8.35 51.75
CA LYS A 61 -20.76 -7.55 51.89
C LYS A 61 -19.60 -8.21 51.17
N LEU A 62 -19.39 -9.51 51.39
CA LEU A 62 -18.32 -10.25 50.73
C LEU A 62 -18.47 -10.22 49.21
N LEU A 63 -19.70 -10.33 48.69
CA LEU A 63 -19.99 -10.25 47.25
C LEU A 63 -19.70 -8.87 46.67
N LEU A 64 -20.11 -7.80 47.36
CA LEU A 64 -19.83 -6.42 46.94
C LEU A 64 -18.33 -6.12 46.99
N THR A 65 -17.61 -6.55 48.03
CA THR A 65 -16.16 -6.39 48.09
C THR A 65 -15.46 -7.23 47.02
N LEU A 66 -15.94 -8.44 46.72
CA LEU A 66 -15.40 -9.28 45.66
C LEU A 66 -15.67 -8.68 44.28
N CYS A 67 -16.86 -8.14 44.03
CA CYS A 67 -17.18 -7.42 42.80
C CYS A 67 -16.36 -6.14 42.66
N LEU A 68 -16.13 -5.39 43.74
CA LEU A 68 -15.24 -4.22 43.75
C LEU A 68 -13.78 -4.62 43.50
N LEU A 69 -13.30 -5.71 44.09
CA LEU A 69 -11.95 -6.24 43.86
C LEU A 69 -11.77 -6.78 42.44
N LEU A 70 -12.80 -7.41 41.87
CA LEU A 70 -12.81 -7.86 40.47
C LEU A 70 -12.87 -6.67 39.50
N PHE A 71 -13.64 -5.62 39.81
CA PHE A 71 -13.64 -4.37 39.05
C PHE A 71 -12.29 -3.65 39.12
N TRP A 72 -11.64 -3.65 40.30
CA TRP A 72 -10.33 -3.05 40.47
C TRP A 72 -9.21 -3.85 39.79
N ALA A 73 -9.30 -5.18 39.80
CA ALA A 73 -8.39 -6.07 39.08
C ALA A 73 -8.52 -5.94 37.55
N ALA A 74 -9.73 -5.71 37.04
CA ALA A 74 -9.97 -5.47 35.61
C ALA A 74 -9.50 -4.07 35.15
N GLY A 75 -9.62 -3.05 36.01
CA GLY A 75 -9.11 -1.69 35.72
C GLY A 75 -7.59 -1.54 35.83
N ALA A 76 -6.94 -2.30 36.73
CA ALA A 76 -5.51 -2.20 36.98
C ALA A 76 -4.61 -2.74 35.85
N GLN A 77 -5.14 -3.51 34.90
CA GLN A 77 -4.34 -4.02 33.77
C GLN A 77 -4.28 -3.03 32.59
N ALA A 78 -5.31 -2.22 32.35
CA ALA A 78 -5.31 -1.25 31.25
C ALA A 78 -4.44 -0.01 31.56
N GLU A 79 -4.30 0.38 32.84
CA GLU A 79 -3.31 1.39 33.27
C GLU A 79 -1.85 0.88 33.15
N SER A 80 -1.61 -0.43 32.99
CA SER A 80 -0.27 -1.04 33.16
C SER A 80 0.64 -1.05 31.93
N CYS A 81 0.09 -1.12 30.71
CA CYS A 81 0.90 -1.18 29.49
C CYS A 81 1.49 0.20 29.17
N ALA A 82 0.63 1.23 29.09
CA ALA A 82 1.04 2.58 28.72
C ALA A 82 2.01 3.18 29.75
N GLU A 83 1.85 2.94 31.05
CA GLU A 83 2.76 3.42 32.10
C GLU A 83 4.20 2.90 31.92
N CYS A 84 4.36 1.59 31.71
CA CYS A 84 5.67 0.99 31.46
C CYS A 84 6.24 1.46 30.12
N HIS A 85 5.43 1.41 29.06
CA HIS A 85 5.86 1.81 27.72
C HIS A 85 6.11 3.31 27.57
N GLN A 86 5.60 4.15 28.47
CA GLN A 86 5.98 5.56 28.53
C GLN A 86 7.47 5.73 28.83
N SER A 87 8.08 4.77 29.52
CA SER A 87 9.52 4.76 29.81
C SER A 87 10.32 3.98 28.75
N ILE A 88 9.78 2.88 28.23
CA ILE A 88 10.50 1.98 27.30
C ILE A 88 10.37 2.41 25.83
N THR A 89 9.16 2.80 25.40
CA THR A 89 8.84 3.22 24.03
C THR A 89 7.94 4.47 24.02
N PRO A 90 8.40 5.62 24.55
CA PRO A 90 7.57 6.81 24.76
C PRO A 90 6.85 7.31 23.50
N ASN A 91 7.48 7.18 22.33
CA ASN A 91 6.90 7.66 21.07
C ASN A 91 5.73 6.78 20.59
N ILE A 92 5.76 5.47 20.87
CA ILE A 92 4.62 4.59 20.56
C ILE A 92 3.40 5.00 21.40
N VAL A 93 3.62 5.25 22.68
CA VAL A 93 2.56 5.71 23.59
C VAL A 93 2.03 7.08 23.15
N THR A 94 2.93 7.99 22.73
CA THR A 94 2.55 9.30 22.22
C THR A 94 1.69 9.19 20.96
N ASP A 95 2.09 8.35 19.99
CA ASP A 95 1.32 8.12 18.75
C ASP A 95 -0.06 7.53 19.05
N TRP A 96 -0.15 6.58 19.99
CA TRP A 96 -1.42 6.02 20.43
C TRP A 96 -2.29 7.08 21.12
N GLN A 97 -1.74 7.89 22.02
CA GLN A 97 -2.48 8.94 22.75
C GLN A 97 -3.11 10.00 21.85
N ILE A 98 -2.54 10.25 20.67
CA ILE A 98 -3.10 11.17 19.67
C ILE A 98 -4.04 10.48 18.66
N SER A 99 -4.24 9.17 18.77
CA SER A 99 -5.09 8.38 17.87
C SER A 99 -6.56 8.43 18.26
N LYS A 100 -7.44 8.13 17.30
CA LYS A 100 -8.86 7.89 17.59
C LYS A 100 -9.09 6.63 18.42
N HIS A 101 -8.17 5.66 18.42
CA HIS A 101 -8.26 4.49 19.28
C HIS A 101 -8.16 4.87 20.75
N PHE A 102 -7.23 5.75 21.12
CA PHE A 102 -7.14 6.28 22.49
C PHE A 102 -8.41 7.04 22.91
N GLU A 103 -8.92 7.92 22.05
CA GLU A 103 -10.17 8.67 22.32
C GLU A 103 -11.38 7.74 22.51
N ASN A 104 -11.37 6.55 21.93
CA ASN A 104 -12.44 5.55 22.04
C ASN A 104 -12.07 4.40 23.01
N GLU A 105 -11.13 4.62 23.92
CA GLU A 105 -10.76 3.68 24.99
C GLU A 105 -10.26 2.31 24.48
N VAL A 106 -9.74 2.25 23.26
CA VAL A 106 -9.08 1.06 22.70
C VAL A 106 -7.64 1.01 23.22
N ASP A 107 -7.42 0.16 24.22
CA ASP A 107 -6.13 -0.01 24.90
C ASP A 107 -5.16 -0.94 24.15
N CYS A 108 -3.87 -0.87 24.48
CA CYS A 108 -2.79 -1.69 23.91
C CYS A 108 -3.14 -3.18 23.87
N SER A 109 -3.68 -3.70 24.97
CA SER A 109 -4.06 -5.09 25.16
C SER A 109 -5.18 -5.54 24.22
N THR A 110 -6.02 -4.62 23.73
CA THR A 110 -7.10 -4.91 22.77
C THR A 110 -6.54 -5.42 21.45
N CYS A 111 -5.39 -4.90 21.02
CA CYS A 111 -4.74 -5.30 19.78
C CYS A 111 -3.64 -6.35 20.00
N HIS A 112 -2.89 -6.24 21.10
CA HIS A 112 -1.69 -7.02 21.35
C HIS A 112 -1.87 -8.21 22.32
N GLY A 113 -3.07 -8.36 22.88
CA GLY A 113 -3.36 -9.33 23.93
C GLY A 113 -2.77 -8.95 25.29
N ASP A 114 -3.00 -9.79 26.28
CA ASP A 114 -2.61 -9.61 27.69
C ASP A 114 -1.49 -10.56 28.15
N GLY A 115 -0.96 -11.38 27.22
CA GLY A 115 0.06 -12.39 27.53
C GLY A 115 1.40 -11.82 27.97
N HIS A 116 1.70 -10.55 27.66
CA HIS A 116 2.93 -9.86 28.06
C HIS A 116 2.66 -8.87 29.19
N ASN A 117 3.44 -8.98 30.26
CA ASN A 117 3.35 -8.11 31.44
C ASN A 117 4.71 -7.78 32.09
N SER A 118 5.82 -8.28 31.55
CA SER A 118 7.17 -8.02 32.05
C SER A 118 8.22 -8.16 30.95
N ALA A 119 9.41 -7.60 31.15
CA ALA A 119 10.49 -7.64 30.15
C ALA A 119 10.90 -9.06 29.74
N GLU A 120 10.65 -10.06 30.59
CA GLU A 120 10.99 -11.46 30.37
C GLU A 120 10.03 -12.20 29.43
N ASN A 121 8.82 -11.67 29.19
CA ASN A 121 7.77 -12.37 28.43
C ASN A 121 7.29 -11.61 27.18
N VAL A 122 8.12 -10.73 26.62
CA VAL A 122 7.85 -9.97 25.37
C VAL A 122 7.42 -10.89 24.22
N ALA A 123 7.91 -12.13 24.16
CA ALA A 123 7.54 -13.10 23.13
C ALA A 123 6.04 -13.47 23.10
N LEU A 124 5.33 -13.24 24.21
CA LEU A 124 3.89 -13.50 24.36
C LEU A 124 3.00 -12.40 23.77
N VAL A 125 3.57 -11.27 23.31
CA VAL A 125 2.84 -10.24 22.57
C VAL A 125 2.25 -10.84 21.28
N GLN A 126 0.98 -10.54 21.04
CA GLN A 126 0.30 -10.85 19.79
C GLN A 126 0.54 -9.73 18.77
N ILE A 127 0.71 -10.12 17.51
CA ILE A 127 0.81 -9.18 16.40
C ILE A 127 -0.59 -9.02 15.82
N PRO A 128 -1.15 -7.81 15.77
CA PRO A 128 -2.48 -7.59 15.21
C PRO A 128 -2.52 -8.01 13.74
N THR A 129 -3.51 -8.80 13.38
CA THR A 129 -3.81 -9.20 12.00
C THR A 129 -5.11 -8.54 11.54
N PRO A 130 -5.49 -8.64 10.25
CA PRO A 130 -6.80 -8.17 9.78
C PRO A 130 -7.97 -8.74 10.59
N GLU A 131 -7.85 -9.96 11.11
CA GLU A 131 -8.84 -10.59 11.99
C GLU A 131 -8.97 -9.83 13.32
N THR A 132 -7.86 -9.32 13.88
CA THR A 132 -7.90 -8.43 15.04
C THR A 132 -8.70 -7.16 14.73
N CYS A 133 -8.47 -6.57 13.56
CA CYS A 133 -9.17 -5.36 13.12
C CYS A 133 -10.66 -5.62 12.82
N ALA A 134 -10.99 -6.79 12.26
CA ALA A 134 -12.35 -7.15 11.84
C ALA A 134 -13.36 -7.20 12.99
N ASN A 135 -12.89 -7.35 14.24
CA ASN A 135 -13.74 -7.26 15.43
C ASN A 135 -14.48 -5.92 15.55
N CYS A 136 -13.92 -4.85 14.98
CA CYS A 136 -14.54 -3.51 14.97
C CYS A 136 -14.69 -2.90 13.56
N HIS A 137 -13.89 -3.35 12.58
CA HIS A 137 -13.81 -2.82 11.22
C HIS A 137 -14.10 -3.89 10.16
N SER A 138 -15.15 -4.70 10.38
CA SER A 138 -15.52 -5.81 9.49
C SER A 138 -15.66 -5.38 8.04
N ASP A 139 -16.33 -4.25 7.79
CA ASP A 139 -16.63 -3.78 6.44
C ASP A 139 -15.35 -3.41 5.68
N GLN A 140 -14.41 -2.73 6.34
CA GLN A 140 -13.13 -2.36 5.72
C GLN A 140 -12.27 -3.60 5.46
N VAL A 141 -12.27 -4.57 6.36
CA VAL A 141 -11.53 -5.83 6.19
C VAL A 141 -12.13 -6.67 5.05
N GLU A 142 -13.45 -6.73 4.92
CA GLU A 142 -14.13 -7.43 3.82
C GLU A 142 -13.88 -6.75 2.47
N GLN A 143 -13.86 -5.42 2.43
CA GLN A 143 -13.48 -4.67 1.23
C GLN A 143 -12.01 -4.92 0.86
N PHE A 144 -11.12 -4.83 1.84
CA PHE A 144 -9.69 -5.07 1.65
C PHE A 144 -9.41 -6.48 1.13
N SER A 145 -10.05 -7.51 1.70
CA SER A 145 -9.83 -8.91 1.31
C SER A 145 -10.24 -9.22 -0.13
N ARG A 146 -11.16 -8.43 -0.70
CA ARG A 146 -11.56 -8.50 -2.12
C ARG A 146 -10.68 -7.62 -3.03
N GLY A 147 -9.84 -6.75 -2.47
CA GLY A 147 -8.93 -5.88 -3.19
C GLY A 147 -7.61 -6.57 -3.57
N LYS A 148 -6.87 -5.98 -4.51
CA LYS A 148 -5.58 -6.56 -4.94
C LYS A 148 -4.50 -6.55 -3.87
N HIS A 149 -4.52 -5.57 -2.96
CA HIS A 149 -3.55 -5.50 -1.87
C HIS A 149 -3.59 -6.74 -0.97
N ALA A 150 -4.76 -7.36 -0.78
CA ALA A 150 -4.88 -8.60 -0.01
C ALA A 150 -4.13 -9.78 -0.65
N ALA A 151 -3.98 -9.80 -1.98
CA ALA A 151 -3.25 -10.84 -2.70
C ALA A 151 -1.73 -10.57 -2.82
N ALA A 152 -1.22 -9.45 -2.29
CA ALA A 152 0.17 -9.03 -2.52
C ALA A 152 1.22 -10.06 -2.06
N TRP A 153 0.99 -10.74 -0.93
CA TRP A 153 1.91 -11.77 -0.43
C TRP A 153 1.88 -13.03 -1.30
N ALA A 154 0.68 -13.49 -1.68
CA ALA A 154 0.52 -14.60 -2.61
C ALA A 154 1.19 -14.31 -3.97
N ALA A 155 1.14 -13.07 -4.44
CA ALA A 155 1.77 -12.67 -5.69
C ALA A 155 3.30 -12.81 -5.68
N ILE A 156 3.98 -12.50 -4.56
CA ILE A 156 5.44 -12.72 -4.47
C ILE A 156 5.79 -14.19 -4.34
N GLU A 157 5.01 -14.97 -3.58
CA GLU A 157 5.26 -16.41 -3.45
C GLU A 157 5.02 -17.17 -4.76
N ALA A 158 4.17 -16.62 -5.64
CA ALA A 158 3.90 -17.17 -6.97
C ALA A 158 4.98 -16.82 -8.01
N MET A 159 5.91 -15.90 -7.71
CA MET A 159 6.97 -15.53 -8.63
C MET A 159 7.96 -16.71 -8.80
N PRO A 160 8.20 -17.21 -10.03
CA PRO A 160 8.97 -18.43 -10.25
C PRO A 160 10.36 -18.42 -9.60
N THR A 161 11.06 -17.28 -9.66
CA THR A 161 12.43 -17.14 -9.16
C THR A 161 12.51 -16.53 -7.76
N ILE A 162 11.38 -16.38 -7.04
CA ILE A 162 11.38 -15.77 -5.70
C ILE A 162 12.32 -16.51 -4.73
N HIS A 163 12.42 -17.82 -4.85
CA HIS A 163 13.27 -18.66 -4.01
C HIS A 163 14.77 -18.50 -4.28
N TRP A 164 15.16 -17.80 -5.34
CA TRP A 164 16.56 -17.43 -5.64
C TRP A 164 16.96 -16.11 -5.00
N GLN A 165 16.00 -15.33 -4.51
CA GLN A 165 16.27 -14.02 -3.92
C GLN A 165 16.80 -14.15 -2.49
N PRO A 166 17.67 -13.23 -2.04
CA PRO A 166 18.13 -13.19 -0.66
C PRO A 166 16.95 -13.13 0.32
N MET A 167 17.00 -13.92 1.40
CA MET A 167 15.95 -13.93 2.41
C MET A 167 15.71 -12.53 2.99
N GLU A 168 16.75 -11.70 3.09
CA GLU A 168 16.67 -10.31 3.54
C GLU A 168 15.71 -9.46 2.69
N MET A 169 15.62 -9.73 1.39
CA MET A 169 14.74 -9.04 0.45
C MET A 169 13.29 -9.53 0.56
N ILE A 170 13.06 -10.75 1.04
CA ILE A 170 11.74 -11.35 1.21
C ILE A 170 11.34 -11.31 2.69
N SER A 171 11.76 -12.32 3.48
CA SER A 171 11.36 -12.39 4.89
C SER A 171 12.03 -11.33 5.75
N GLY A 172 13.21 -10.82 5.38
CA GLY A 172 13.85 -9.71 6.10
C GLY A 172 13.25 -8.32 5.86
N MET A 173 12.22 -8.22 5.00
CA MET A 173 11.47 -6.99 4.72
C MET A 173 12.32 -5.83 4.20
N LYS A 174 13.48 -6.10 3.58
CA LYS A 174 14.37 -5.09 2.98
C LYS A 174 14.15 -4.89 1.47
N GLY A 175 13.23 -5.65 0.88
CA GLY A 175 12.87 -5.55 -0.54
C GLY A 175 11.39 -5.89 -0.76
N CYS A 176 11.13 -6.91 -1.59
CA CYS A 176 9.80 -7.42 -1.93
C CYS A 176 8.88 -7.55 -0.71
N GLY A 177 9.35 -8.18 0.36
CA GLY A 177 8.52 -8.38 1.56
C GLY A 177 8.15 -7.07 2.26
N GLY A 178 9.01 -6.05 2.19
CA GLY A 178 8.74 -4.73 2.79
C GLY A 178 7.48 -4.07 2.20
N CYS A 179 7.26 -4.23 0.89
CA CYS A 179 6.09 -3.70 0.19
C CYS A 179 4.92 -4.70 0.19
N HIS A 180 5.17 -5.97 -0.09
CA HIS A 180 4.12 -6.98 -0.28
C HIS A 180 3.58 -7.58 1.02
N LYS A 181 4.18 -7.29 2.18
CA LYS A 181 3.65 -7.68 3.50
C LYS A 181 2.23 -7.20 3.77
N ILE A 182 1.74 -6.20 3.04
CA ILE A 182 0.34 -5.76 3.09
C ILE A 182 -0.61 -6.93 2.78
N GLY A 183 -0.21 -7.91 1.97
CA GLY A 183 -1.04 -9.06 1.63
C GLY A 183 -1.44 -9.93 2.83
N LEU A 184 -2.57 -10.63 2.69
CA LEU A 184 -3.02 -11.61 3.67
C LEU A 184 -2.05 -12.79 3.71
N LYS A 185 -1.85 -13.32 4.91
CA LYS A 185 -0.92 -14.41 5.21
C LYS A 185 -1.64 -15.44 6.08
N SER A 186 -1.39 -16.72 5.85
CA SER A 186 -1.88 -17.80 6.70
C SER A 186 -1.22 -17.76 8.07
N GLU A 187 -1.82 -18.43 9.05
CA GLU A 187 -1.22 -18.56 10.39
C GLU A 187 0.18 -19.17 10.34
N ASP A 188 0.40 -20.14 9.46
CA ASP A 188 1.69 -20.83 9.35
C ASP A 188 2.76 -19.92 8.73
N GLN A 189 2.39 -19.08 7.76
CA GLN A 189 3.27 -18.03 7.24
C GLN A 189 3.65 -17.03 8.33
N ILE A 190 2.68 -16.57 9.13
CA ILE A 190 2.92 -15.65 10.25
C ILE A 190 3.85 -16.30 11.29
N LYS A 191 3.60 -17.57 11.67
CA LYS A 191 4.46 -18.32 12.60
C LYS A 191 5.89 -18.44 12.09
N LYS A 192 6.06 -18.77 10.80
CA LYS A 192 7.38 -18.87 10.15
C LYS A 192 8.12 -17.53 10.18
N LEU A 193 7.47 -16.45 9.76
CA LEU A 193 8.07 -15.11 9.77
C LEU A 193 8.49 -14.68 11.19
N LYS A 194 7.66 -14.99 12.20
CA LYS A 194 8.00 -14.75 13.61
C LYS A 194 9.24 -15.53 14.07
N ALA A 195 9.35 -16.80 13.68
CA ALA A 195 10.50 -17.64 14.00
C ALA A 195 11.80 -17.14 13.32
N GLU A 196 11.70 -16.54 12.14
CA GLU A 196 12.81 -15.91 11.40
C GLU A 196 13.19 -14.51 11.94
N GLY A 197 12.63 -14.11 13.08
CA GLY A 197 12.95 -12.85 13.76
C GLY A 197 12.06 -11.67 13.36
N GLN A 198 11.07 -11.88 12.49
CA GLN A 198 10.12 -10.83 12.11
C GLN A 198 8.99 -10.73 13.13
N GLY A 199 9.08 -9.76 14.02
CA GLY A 199 8.00 -9.45 14.96
C GLY A 199 7.05 -8.40 14.38
N TYR A 200 7.40 -7.13 14.58
CA TYR A 200 6.53 -6.00 14.27
C TYR A 200 6.51 -5.66 12.78
N GLY A 201 5.32 -5.38 12.24
CA GLY A 201 5.13 -4.91 10.87
C GLY A 201 4.65 -5.96 9.86
N LEU A 202 4.17 -7.13 10.32
CA LEU A 202 3.44 -8.12 9.51
C LEU A 202 1.95 -7.77 9.30
N ALA A 203 1.48 -6.67 9.88
CA ALA A 203 0.11 -6.21 9.80
C ALA A 203 -0.20 -5.71 8.38
N SER A 204 -1.36 -6.11 7.85
CA SER A 204 -1.85 -5.64 6.55
C SER A 204 -2.47 -4.25 6.62
N CYS A 205 -2.96 -3.85 7.79
CA CYS A 205 -3.79 -2.66 7.95
C CYS A 205 -3.01 -1.39 8.31
N ASP A 206 -1.70 -1.45 8.57
CA ASP A 206 -0.90 -0.27 8.96
C ASP A 206 -0.07 0.32 7.81
N ALA A 207 -0.35 -0.10 6.57
CA ALA A 207 0.39 0.32 5.40
C ALA A 207 0.07 1.78 4.97
N CYS A 208 -1.20 2.21 5.08
CA CYS A 208 -1.64 3.54 4.62
C CYS A 208 -1.88 4.53 5.78
N HIS A 209 -2.44 4.05 6.90
CA HIS A 209 -2.59 4.82 8.14
C HIS A 209 -1.71 4.15 9.19
N THR A 210 -0.54 4.73 9.41
CA THR A 210 0.53 4.03 10.10
C THR A 210 0.23 3.87 11.59
N ARG A 211 0.70 2.76 12.14
CA ARG A 211 0.71 2.55 13.58
C ARG A 211 1.64 3.59 14.25
N HIS A 212 1.35 4.11 15.43
CA HIS A 212 0.19 3.81 16.29
C HIS A 212 -0.86 4.92 16.27
N THR A 213 -0.76 5.87 15.34
CA THR A 213 -1.73 6.96 15.18
C THR A 213 -2.99 6.52 14.43
N PHE A 214 -2.86 5.61 13.45
CA PHE A 214 -3.96 5.09 12.63
C PHE A 214 -4.84 6.21 12.04
N SER A 215 -4.19 7.25 11.49
CA SER A 215 -4.87 8.48 11.07
C SER A 215 -5.52 8.35 9.70
N THR A 216 -6.83 8.60 9.62
CA THR A 216 -7.51 8.75 8.32
C THR A 216 -7.07 10.00 7.58
N VAL A 217 -6.52 11.01 8.27
CA VAL A 217 -5.95 12.21 7.63
C VAL A 217 -4.67 11.85 6.89
N GLU A 218 -3.81 11.04 7.51
CA GLU A 218 -2.59 10.49 6.90
C GLU A 218 -2.94 9.59 5.70
N ALA A 219 -3.83 8.61 5.88
CA ALA A 219 -4.19 7.68 4.81
C ALA A 219 -4.88 8.34 3.60
N LYS A 220 -5.39 9.57 3.73
CA LYS A 220 -5.97 10.34 2.61
C LYS A 220 -4.95 11.19 1.86
N GLN A 221 -3.70 11.29 2.35
CA GLN A 221 -2.63 11.98 1.65
C GLN A 221 -2.04 11.07 0.57
N PRO A 222 -1.78 11.56 -0.66
CA PRO A 222 -1.23 10.71 -1.72
C PRO A 222 0.16 10.14 -1.36
N GLN A 223 0.90 10.79 -0.46
CA GLN A 223 2.19 10.32 0.06
C GLN A 223 2.10 8.98 0.79
N ALA A 224 0.94 8.59 1.32
CA ALA A 224 0.75 7.28 1.94
C ALA A 224 0.99 6.12 0.94
N CYS A 225 0.83 6.37 -0.36
CA CYS A 225 1.07 5.38 -1.42
C CYS A 225 2.54 5.37 -1.90
N GLN A 226 3.26 6.47 -1.69
CA GLN A 226 4.57 6.74 -2.33
C GLN A 226 5.62 5.67 -1.99
N THR A 227 5.61 5.15 -0.77
CA THR A 227 6.62 4.19 -0.30
C THR A 227 6.69 2.91 -1.14
N CYS A 228 5.57 2.48 -1.71
CA CYS A 228 5.49 1.25 -2.50
C CYS A 228 5.26 1.54 -3.99
N HIS A 229 4.43 2.53 -4.32
CA HIS A 229 4.04 2.84 -5.70
C HIS A 229 5.02 3.81 -6.37
N MET A 230 6.27 3.39 -6.54
CA MET A 230 7.35 4.21 -7.10
C MET A 230 8.37 3.38 -7.90
N GLY A 231 9.33 4.04 -8.54
CA GLY A 231 10.59 3.41 -8.94
C GLY A 231 10.60 2.70 -10.31
N PHE A 232 11.11 1.47 -10.33
CA PHE A 232 11.53 0.78 -11.55
C PHE A 232 10.34 0.37 -12.42
N ASP A 233 9.48 -0.49 -11.88
CA ASP A 233 8.40 -1.20 -12.57
C ASP A 233 7.05 -0.49 -12.52
N HIS A 234 6.81 0.32 -11.48
CA HIS A 234 5.56 1.07 -11.35
C HIS A 234 5.76 2.44 -10.69
N PRO A 235 6.38 3.41 -11.41
CA PRO A 235 6.58 4.77 -10.91
C PRO A 235 5.29 5.61 -10.89
N GLN A 236 4.24 5.08 -10.28
CA GLN A 236 2.91 5.70 -10.24
C GLN A 236 2.91 6.99 -9.42
N TRP A 237 3.68 7.04 -8.33
CA TRP A 237 3.91 8.27 -7.57
C TRP A 237 4.57 9.34 -8.44
N GLU A 238 5.62 9.02 -9.17
CA GLU A 238 6.33 9.97 -10.03
C GLU A 238 5.42 10.47 -11.16
N MET A 239 4.68 9.55 -11.80
CA MET A 239 3.70 9.89 -12.81
C MET A 239 2.62 10.83 -12.26
N TYR A 240 2.01 10.47 -11.12
CA TYR A 240 0.97 11.27 -10.48
C TYR A 240 1.50 12.62 -9.99
N SER A 241 2.59 12.63 -9.22
CA SER A 241 3.12 13.83 -8.54
C SER A 241 3.59 14.89 -9.54
N ALA A 242 4.10 14.48 -10.71
CA ALA A 242 4.46 15.39 -11.79
C ALA A 242 3.30 15.68 -12.78
N SER A 243 2.15 15.00 -12.67
CA SER A 243 0.94 15.34 -13.43
C SER A 243 0.28 16.62 -12.92
N LYS A 244 -0.67 17.17 -13.69
CA LYS A 244 -1.48 18.31 -13.22
C LYS A 244 -2.33 17.98 -11.99
N HIS A 245 -2.75 16.73 -11.81
CA HIS A 245 -3.46 16.31 -10.59
C HIS A 245 -2.55 16.40 -9.37
N GLY A 246 -1.37 15.78 -9.42
CA GLY A 246 -0.44 15.77 -8.29
C GLY A 246 0.14 17.15 -7.97
N VAL A 247 0.51 17.93 -8.98
CA VAL A 247 0.99 19.31 -8.77
C VAL A 247 -0.08 20.16 -8.09
N ARG A 248 -1.34 20.08 -8.52
CA ARG A 248 -2.44 20.81 -7.87
C ARG A 248 -2.69 20.31 -6.45
N ALA A 249 -2.61 19.00 -6.20
CA ALA A 249 -2.77 18.43 -4.88
C ALA A 249 -1.69 18.94 -3.91
N LEU A 250 -0.43 18.99 -4.34
CA LEU A 250 0.66 19.57 -3.56
C LEU A 250 0.45 21.05 -3.28
N LEU A 251 0.08 21.83 -4.30
CA LEU A 251 -0.15 23.27 -4.15
C LEU A 251 -1.38 23.58 -3.27
N LYS A 252 -2.37 22.69 -3.23
CA LYS A 252 -3.46 22.76 -2.26
C LYS A 252 -2.97 22.41 -0.86
N GLN A 253 -2.21 21.33 -0.70
CA GLN A 253 -1.68 20.87 0.59
C GLN A 253 -0.78 21.91 1.26
N ASN A 254 0.01 22.67 0.49
CA ASN A 254 0.91 23.69 1.02
C ASN A 254 0.27 25.09 1.16
N GLY A 255 -1.03 25.22 0.87
CA GLY A 255 -1.78 26.48 0.98
C GLY A 255 -1.57 27.49 -0.15
N THR A 256 -0.88 27.13 -1.23
CA THR A 256 -0.74 28.00 -2.42
C THR A 256 -2.04 28.10 -3.20
N LEU A 257 -2.79 27.00 -3.30
CA LEU A 257 -4.12 26.96 -3.89
C LEU A 257 -5.19 26.86 -2.77
N PRO A 258 -6.38 27.47 -2.97
CA PRO A 258 -7.50 27.37 -2.04
C PRO A 258 -7.90 25.93 -1.71
N GLU A 259 -8.45 25.69 -0.51
CA GLU A 259 -8.85 24.34 -0.07
C GLU A 259 -9.95 23.71 -0.94
N ASP A 260 -10.81 24.51 -1.57
CA ASP A 260 -11.87 24.07 -2.48
C ASP A 260 -11.36 23.74 -3.89
N THR A 261 -10.07 23.94 -4.14
CA THR A 261 -9.42 23.56 -5.41
C THR A 261 -9.61 22.08 -5.71
N ALA A 262 -10.18 21.78 -6.88
CA ALA A 262 -10.24 20.44 -7.44
C ALA A 262 -8.81 19.91 -7.69
N ALA A 263 -8.43 18.89 -6.93
CA ALA A 263 -7.14 18.22 -6.97
C ALA A 263 -7.32 16.77 -6.46
N PRO A 264 -7.56 15.80 -7.36
CA PRO A 264 -7.74 14.41 -6.95
C PRO A 264 -6.41 13.83 -6.44
N THR A 265 -6.49 12.94 -5.46
CA THR A 265 -5.37 12.14 -4.95
C THR A 265 -5.46 10.69 -5.42
N CYS A 266 -4.45 9.87 -5.12
CA CYS A 266 -4.48 8.42 -5.35
C CYS A 266 -5.78 7.80 -4.80
N GLN A 267 -6.14 8.18 -3.57
CA GLN A 267 -7.33 7.71 -2.86
C GLN A 267 -8.63 8.17 -3.52
N THR A 268 -8.67 9.39 -4.08
CA THR A 268 -9.85 9.87 -4.84
C THR A 268 -10.18 8.94 -6.00
N SER A 269 -9.15 8.42 -6.68
CA SER A 269 -9.29 7.60 -7.89
C SER A 269 -9.26 6.10 -7.66
N HIS A 270 -8.71 5.61 -6.55
CA HIS A 270 -8.54 4.17 -6.31
C HIS A 270 -9.26 3.65 -5.05
N MET A 271 -9.64 4.54 -4.14
CA MET A 271 -10.37 4.22 -2.90
C MET A 271 -11.66 5.05 -2.83
N GLN A 272 -12.43 5.07 -3.93
CA GLN A 272 -13.66 5.85 -4.04
C GLN A 272 -14.60 5.56 -2.87
N GLU A 273 -15.20 6.62 -2.33
CA GLU A 273 -16.17 6.53 -1.23
C GLU A 273 -15.55 5.89 0.05
N GLY A 274 -14.21 5.85 0.17
CA GLY A 274 -13.49 5.24 1.29
C GLY A 274 -13.38 3.71 1.21
N ASN A 275 -13.70 3.12 0.06
CA ASN A 275 -13.69 1.68 -0.14
C ASN A 275 -12.24 1.13 -0.16
N HIS A 276 -11.99 0.06 0.61
CA HIS A 276 -10.67 -0.59 0.72
C HIS A 276 -10.40 -1.64 -0.37
N GLU A 277 -11.36 -1.90 -1.24
CA GLU A 277 -11.24 -2.78 -2.40
C GLU A 277 -10.52 -2.06 -3.56
N VAL A 278 -9.20 -1.91 -3.44
CA VAL A 278 -8.37 -1.26 -4.47
C VAL A 278 -8.28 -2.17 -5.71
N ARG A 279 -8.88 -1.72 -6.80
CA ARG A 279 -8.96 -2.41 -8.10
C ARG A 279 -8.88 -1.41 -9.25
N THR A 280 -8.46 -1.89 -10.40
CA THR A 280 -8.42 -1.15 -11.67
C THR A 280 -8.89 -2.05 -12.80
N ALA A 281 -9.42 -1.46 -13.87
CA ALA A 281 -9.93 -2.19 -15.03
C ALA A 281 -8.81 -3.03 -15.70
N TRP A 282 -7.65 -2.42 -15.95
CA TRP A 282 -6.54 -3.09 -16.62
C TRP A 282 -5.58 -3.86 -15.70
N GLY A 283 -5.72 -3.75 -14.38
CA GLY A 283 -4.79 -4.37 -13.44
C GLY A 283 -3.37 -3.85 -13.59
N PHE A 284 -2.39 -4.65 -13.16
CA PHE A 284 -0.97 -4.29 -13.16
C PHE A 284 -0.32 -4.51 -14.52
N LEU A 285 -0.56 -5.67 -15.14
CA LEU A 285 0.09 -6.07 -16.40
C LEU A 285 -0.61 -5.52 -17.66
N ALA A 286 -1.72 -4.78 -17.48
CA ALA A 286 -2.57 -4.28 -18.55
C ALA A 286 -3.14 -5.37 -19.47
N VAL A 287 -3.30 -6.60 -19.00
CA VAL A 287 -3.92 -7.75 -19.71
C VAL A 287 -5.30 -8.05 -19.13
N ARG A 288 -6.21 -8.56 -19.96
CA ARG A 288 -7.57 -8.98 -19.56
C ARG A 288 -8.14 -10.04 -20.49
N LEU A 289 -9.22 -10.68 -20.05
CA LEU A 289 -10.16 -11.42 -20.90
C LEU A 289 -11.54 -10.71 -20.90
N PRO A 290 -12.35 -10.87 -21.96
CA PRO A 290 -12.01 -11.51 -23.23
C PRO A 290 -10.86 -10.76 -23.96
N LEU A 291 -10.24 -11.43 -24.93
CA LEU A 291 -9.26 -10.76 -25.80
C LEU A 291 -9.93 -9.62 -26.57
N PRO A 292 -9.17 -8.58 -26.97
CA PRO A 292 -9.69 -7.50 -27.81
C PRO A 292 -10.39 -8.02 -29.08
N GLU A 293 -11.40 -7.29 -29.55
CA GLU A 293 -12.11 -7.65 -30.79
C GLU A 293 -11.25 -7.45 -32.05
N ASP A 294 -10.31 -6.50 -32.00
CA ASP A 294 -9.35 -6.25 -33.08
C ASP A 294 -8.42 -7.48 -33.25
N PRO A 295 -8.37 -8.12 -34.43
CA PRO A 295 -7.62 -9.36 -34.61
C PRO A 295 -6.11 -9.22 -34.38
N GLN A 296 -5.51 -8.09 -34.76
CA GLN A 296 -4.08 -7.86 -34.55
C GLN A 296 -3.79 -7.69 -33.06
N TRP A 297 -4.58 -6.88 -32.36
CA TRP A 297 -4.41 -6.70 -30.92
C TRP A 297 -4.68 -7.98 -30.14
N ALA A 298 -5.63 -8.81 -30.58
CA ALA A 298 -5.85 -10.13 -30.01
C ALA A 298 -4.64 -11.06 -30.17
N ALA A 299 -4.02 -11.07 -31.36
CA ALA A 299 -2.80 -11.83 -31.64
C ALA A 299 -1.62 -11.33 -30.79
N ASP A 300 -1.37 -10.02 -30.77
CA ASP A 300 -0.32 -9.40 -29.95
C ASP A 300 -0.50 -9.75 -28.46
N ARG A 301 -1.75 -9.73 -27.99
CA ARG A 301 -2.08 -10.12 -26.62
C ARG A 301 -1.81 -11.60 -26.34
N ALA A 302 -2.15 -12.48 -27.29
CA ALA A 302 -1.89 -13.91 -27.15
C ALA A 302 -0.38 -14.17 -27.02
N THR A 303 0.44 -13.52 -27.85
CA THR A 303 1.91 -13.57 -27.75
C THR A 303 2.41 -13.16 -26.36
N ILE A 304 1.89 -12.06 -25.80
CA ILE A 304 2.25 -11.63 -24.44
C ILE A 304 1.80 -12.65 -23.39
N LEU A 305 0.62 -13.25 -23.52
CA LEU A 305 0.13 -14.28 -22.60
C LEU A 305 0.95 -15.57 -22.67
N THR A 306 1.45 -15.94 -23.85
CA THR A 306 2.40 -17.05 -24.03
C THR A 306 3.74 -16.72 -23.37
N ALA A 307 4.28 -15.51 -23.54
CA ALA A 307 5.51 -15.08 -22.89
C ALA A 307 5.38 -14.91 -21.36
N LEU A 308 4.16 -14.70 -20.88
CA LEU A 308 3.82 -14.76 -19.45
C LEU A 308 3.61 -16.20 -18.96
N GLY A 309 3.75 -17.21 -19.81
CA GLY A 309 3.54 -18.63 -19.52
C GLY A 309 2.10 -18.99 -19.15
N VAL A 310 1.13 -18.11 -19.42
CA VAL A 310 -0.30 -18.36 -19.18
C VAL A 310 -0.89 -19.25 -20.28
N LEU A 311 -0.37 -19.09 -21.49
CA LEU A 311 -0.57 -19.99 -22.62
C LEU A 311 0.76 -20.70 -22.92
N ASP A 312 0.69 -21.90 -23.47
CA ASP A 312 1.84 -22.56 -24.09
C ASP A 312 2.07 -22.03 -25.53
N PRO A 313 3.17 -22.42 -26.21
CA PRO A 313 3.44 -22.00 -27.58
C PRO A 313 2.36 -22.40 -28.60
N ASP A 314 1.58 -23.44 -28.32
CA ASP A 314 0.44 -23.87 -29.16
C ASP A 314 -0.85 -23.09 -28.85
N GLY A 315 -0.81 -22.18 -27.87
CA GLY A 315 -1.92 -21.33 -27.45
C GLY A 315 -2.87 -21.99 -26.45
N ALA A 316 -2.54 -23.17 -25.92
CA ALA A 316 -3.34 -23.83 -24.91
C ALA A 316 -3.06 -23.29 -23.49
N PRO A 317 -4.07 -23.19 -22.61
CA PRO A 317 -3.86 -22.74 -21.23
C PRO A 317 -2.92 -23.63 -20.43
N THR A 318 -2.04 -23.02 -19.64
CA THR A 318 -1.14 -23.74 -18.72
C THR A 318 -1.67 -23.73 -17.27
N ALA A 319 -0.99 -24.44 -16.37
CA ALA A 319 -1.26 -24.37 -14.93
C ALA A 319 -1.12 -22.95 -14.35
N ARG A 320 -0.34 -22.06 -14.99
CA ARG A 320 -0.15 -20.67 -14.54
C ARG A 320 -1.44 -19.85 -14.69
N LEU A 321 -2.33 -20.21 -15.62
CA LEU A 321 -3.64 -19.57 -15.73
C LEU A 321 -4.47 -19.71 -14.44
N GLU A 322 -4.40 -20.86 -13.77
CA GLU A 322 -5.13 -21.07 -12.51
C GLU A 322 -4.59 -20.19 -11.38
N VAL A 323 -3.28 -19.93 -11.36
CA VAL A 323 -2.66 -18.97 -10.43
C VAL A 323 -3.13 -17.54 -10.73
N VAL A 324 -3.16 -17.15 -12.00
CA VAL A 324 -3.65 -15.83 -12.44
C VAL A 324 -5.11 -15.62 -12.03
N LYS A 325 -5.94 -16.66 -12.14
CA LYS A 325 -7.34 -16.65 -11.67
C LYS A 325 -7.44 -16.53 -10.16
N ALA A 326 -6.71 -17.37 -9.42
CA ALA A 326 -6.76 -17.42 -7.97
C ALA A 326 -6.25 -16.13 -7.30
N ALA A 327 -5.20 -15.52 -7.86
CA ALA A 327 -4.62 -14.27 -7.38
C ALA A 327 -5.25 -13.02 -8.01
N ASP A 328 -6.28 -13.20 -8.85
CA ASP A 328 -7.07 -12.12 -9.46
C ASP A 328 -6.21 -11.05 -10.18
N VAL A 329 -5.17 -11.53 -10.88
CA VAL A 329 -4.11 -10.70 -11.48
C VAL A 329 -4.64 -9.92 -12.70
N ALA A 330 -5.66 -10.44 -13.38
CA ALA A 330 -6.32 -9.82 -14.52
C ALA A 330 -7.85 -9.85 -14.37
N ARG A 331 -8.55 -8.92 -15.03
CA ARG A 331 -10.01 -9.06 -15.21
C ARG A 331 -10.25 -10.15 -16.24
N LEU A 332 -11.16 -11.07 -15.95
CA LEU A 332 -11.37 -12.29 -16.75
C LEU A 332 -12.65 -12.25 -17.58
N ASP A 333 -13.44 -11.19 -17.45
CA ASP A 333 -14.69 -11.00 -18.15
C ASP A 333 -14.95 -9.50 -18.39
N GLU A 334 -15.73 -9.20 -19.42
CA GLU A 334 -16.07 -7.83 -19.81
C GLU A 334 -16.85 -7.09 -18.72
N VAL A 335 -17.73 -7.79 -18.01
CA VAL A 335 -18.60 -7.17 -16.98
C VAL A 335 -17.76 -6.65 -15.81
N SER A 336 -16.79 -7.44 -15.33
CA SER A 336 -15.90 -7.04 -14.26
C SER A 336 -14.93 -5.93 -14.67
N TRP A 337 -14.48 -5.93 -15.93
CA TRP A 337 -13.68 -4.82 -16.46
C TRP A 337 -14.49 -3.53 -16.59
N GLN A 338 -15.69 -3.60 -17.18
CA GLN A 338 -16.55 -2.44 -17.42
C GLN A 338 -17.01 -1.81 -16.10
N LYS A 339 -17.26 -2.63 -15.06
CA LYS A 339 -17.57 -2.13 -13.71
C LYS A 339 -16.49 -1.18 -13.18
N GLU A 340 -15.22 -1.54 -13.30
CA GLU A 340 -14.11 -0.70 -12.84
C GLU A 340 -13.89 0.52 -13.76
N ARG A 341 -14.14 0.37 -15.07
CA ARG A 341 -14.13 1.47 -16.04
C ARG A 341 -15.18 2.53 -15.69
N ASP A 342 -16.43 2.11 -15.45
CA ASP A 342 -17.54 3.00 -15.13
C ASP A 342 -17.32 3.73 -13.79
N LYS A 343 -16.76 3.02 -12.80
CA LYS A 343 -16.34 3.61 -11.52
C LYS A 343 -15.36 4.75 -11.74
N MET A 344 -14.35 4.57 -12.59
CA MET A 344 -13.37 5.61 -12.91
C MET A 344 -14.01 6.77 -13.67
N ILE A 345 -14.86 6.51 -14.67
CA ILE A 345 -15.58 7.55 -15.41
C ILE A 345 -16.43 8.40 -14.45
N LYS A 346 -17.13 7.78 -13.50
CA LYS A 346 -17.91 8.48 -12.45
C LYS A 346 -16.99 9.36 -11.59
N THR A 347 -15.82 8.89 -11.18
CA THR A 347 -14.83 9.70 -10.45
C THR A 347 -14.35 10.90 -11.27
N CYS A 348 -13.93 10.68 -12.52
CA CYS A 348 -13.47 11.76 -13.39
C CYS A 348 -14.56 12.80 -13.64
N SER A 349 -15.81 12.35 -13.72
CA SER A 349 -16.98 13.21 -14.00
C SER A 349 -17.37 14.13 -12.83
N GLN A 350 -16.71 14.02 -11.67
CA GLN A 350 -16.84 14.98 -10.58
C GLN A 350 -16.20 16.33 -10.91
N CYS A 351 -15.24 16.37 -11.83
CA CYS A 351 -14.49 17.58 -12.23
C CYS A 351 -14.47 17.83 -13.74
N HIS A 352 -14.71 16.80 -14.55
CA HIS A 352 -14.68 16.86 -16.02
C HIS A 352 -16.03 16.44 -16.60
N SER A 353 -16.26 16.74 -17.88
CA SER A 353 -17.41 16.13 -18.57
C SER A 353 -17.17 14.63 -18.74
N GLU A 354 -18.25 13.85 -18.71
CA GLU A 354 -18.18 12.40 -18.95
C GLU A 354 -17.55 12.08 -20.32
N SER A 355 -17.86 12.88 -21.34
CA SER A 355 -17.28 12.73 -22.69
C SER A 355 -15.75 12.91 -22.69
N TYR A 356 -15.24 13.87 -21.93
CA TYR A 356 -13.80 14.08 -21.76
C TYR A 356 -13.18 12.89 -21.04
N ALA A 357 -13.78 12.44 -19.94
CA ALA A 357 -13.28 11.30 -19.17
C ALA A 357 -13.19 10.02 -20.03
N LYS A 358 -14.25 9.71 -20.79
CA LYS A 358 -14.26 8.59 -21.73
C LYS A 358 -13.18 8.72 -22.79
N GLY A 359 -13.01 9.92 -23.36
CA GLY A 359 -11.99 10.22 -24.36
C GLY A 359 -10.56 10.00 -23.84
N GLU A 360 -10.24 10.52 -22.64
CA GLU A 360 -8.89 10.34 -22.06
C GLU A 360 -8.61 8.87 -21.69
N LEU A 361 -9.58 8.15 -21.13
CA LEU A 361 -9.40 6.73 -20.82
C LEU A 361 -9.24 5.88 -22.09
N ALA A 362 -9.96 6.21 -23.17
CA ALA A 362 -9.81 5.54 -24.46
C ALA A 362 -8.42 5.77 -25.09
N LYS A 363 -7.80 6.94 -24.89
CA LYS A 363 -6.39 7.15 -25.29
C LYS A 363 -5.44 6.26 -24.50
N GLY A 364 -5.71 6.04 -23.21
CA GLY A 364 -4.96 5.08 -22.39
C GLY A 364 -5.09 3.65 -22.93
N ASP A 365 -6.29 3.25 -23.37
CA ASP A 365 -6.54 1.94 -24.01
C ASP A 365 -5.74 1.80 -25.31
N GLU A 366 -5.74 2.85 -26.13
CA GLU A 366 -4.97 2.87 -27.38
C GLU A 366 -3.46 2.79 -27.11
N MET A 367 -2.95 3.43 -26.06
CA MET A 367 -1.55 3.29 -25.68
C MET A 367 -1.19 1.86 -25.24
N ILE A 368 -2.12 1.14 -24.59
CA ILE A 368 -1.92 -0.29 -24.31
C ILE A 368 -1.82 -1.06 -25.63
N ARG A 369 -2.72 -0.81 -26.58
CA ARG A 369 -2.70 -1.48 -27.89
C ARG A 369 -1.37 -1.28 -28.63
N GLN A 370 -0.90 -0.04 -28.69
CA GLN A 370 0.38 0.28 -29.35
C GLN A 370 1.57 -0.36 -28.65
N ALA A 371 1.59 -0.34 -27.31
CA ALA A 371 2.65 -0.95 -26.53
C ALA A 371 2.64 -2.50 -26.64
N ASP A 372 1.46 -3.11 -26.70
CA ASP A 372 1.33 -4.55 -26.92
C ASP A 372 1.89 -4.98 -28.27
N HIS A 373 1.69 -4.17 -29.31
CA HIS A 373 2.23 -4.46 -30.64
C HIS A 373 3.76 -4.51 -30.65
N LEU A 374 4.43 -3.48 -30.11
CA LEU A 374 5.89 -3.48 -29.99
C LEU A 374 6.40 -4.62 -29.11
N MET A 375 5.70 -4.90 -28.01
CA MET A 375 6.06 -5.98 -27.10
C MET A 375 5.95 -7.34 -27.79
N ALA A 376 4.89 -7.58 -28.55
CA ALA A 376 4.69 -8.82 -29.30
C ALA A 376 5.78 -9.00 -30.37
N GLU A 377 6.15 -7.94 -31.09
CA GLU A 377 7.25 -7.99 -32.06
C GLU A 377 8.57 -8.41 -31.39
N ALA A 378 8.92 -7.80 -30.25
CA ALA A 378 10.13 -8.15 -29.49
C ALA A 378 10.12 -9.61 -28.99
N ILE A 379 8.98 -10.08 -28.47
CA ILE A 379 8.82 -11.48 -28.04
C ILE A 379 9.04 -12.44 -29.21
N LEU A 380 8.40 -12.17 -30.36
CA LEU A 380 8.45 -13.06 -31.52
C LEU A 380 9.87 -13.15 -32.10
N ILE A 381 10.65 -12.06 -32.10
CA ILE A 381 12.05 -12.09 -32.52
C ILE A 381 12.84 -13.13 -31.71
N ILE A 382 12.73 -13.10 -30.38
CA ILE A 382 13.45 -14.05 -29.52
C ILE A 382 12.85 -15.46 -29.62
N ALA A 383 11.54 -15.59 -29.77
CA ALA A 383 10.89 -16.88 -30.00
C ALA A 383 11.40 -17.56 -31.27
N CYS A 384 11.61 -16.81 -32.36
CA CYS A 384 12.21 -17.35 -33.58
C CYS A 384 13.65 -17.83 -33.38
N LEU A 385 14.45 -17.16 -32.54
CA LEU A 385 15.80 -17.66 -32.23
C LEU A 385 15.78 -19.02 -31.50
N TYR A 386 14.77 -19.27 -30.67
CA TYR A 386 14.55 -20.59 -30.06
C TYR A 386 14.07 -21.62 -31.09
N GLU A 387 13.11 -21.25 -31.94
CA GLU A 387 12.56 -22.13 -32.98
C GLU A 387 13.64 -22.58 -33.97
N ASP A 388 14.53 -21.65 -34.34
CA ASP A 388 15.66 -21.90 -35.24
C ASP A 388 16.82 -22.63 -34.54
N ASN A 389 16.74 -22.88 -33.23
CA ASN A 389 17.78 -23.49 -32.39
C ASN A 389 19.08 -22.69 -32.26
N ILE A 390 19.09 -21.41 -32.65
CA ILE A 390 20.23 -20.48 -32.49
C ILE A 390 20.55 -20.27 -31.01
N ILE A 391 19.52 -20.22 -30.15
CA ILE A 391 19.69 -20.17 -28.70
C ILE A 391 19.10 -21.41 -28.03
N PRO A 392 19.81 -22.07 -27.09
CA PRO A 392 19.31 -23.26 -26.43
C PRO A 392 18.27 -22.91 -25.36
N LYS A 393 17.21 -23.72 -25.24
CA LYS A 393 16.24 -23.60 -24.13
C LYS A 393 16.95 -23.73 -22.77
N PRO A 394 16.83 -22.75 -21.87
CA PRO A 394 17.32 -22.88 -20.50
C PRO A 394 16.67 -24.07 -19.77
N GLU A 395 17.40 -24.70 -18.84
CA GLU A 395 16.84 -25.77 -18.01
C GLU A 395 15.66 -25.29 -17.16
N SER A 396 15.72 -24.03 -16.70
CA SER A 396 14.69 -23.39 -15.89
C SER A 396 13.40 -23.07 -16.66
N TYR A 397 13.42 -23.11 -18.01
CA TYR A 397 12.28 -22.72 -18.83
C TYR A 397 11.40 -23.93 -19.15
N ALA A 398 10.09 -23.75 -19.04
CA ALA A 398 9.12 -24.79 -19.39
C ALA A 398 9.12 -25.12 -20.89
N TYR A 399 9.32 -24.10 -21.74
CA TYR A 399 9.29 -24.21 -23.20
C TYR A 399 10.48 -23.46 -23.82
N ALA A 400 10.83 -23.79 -25.07
CA ALA A 400 11.81 -23.03 -25.86
C ALA A 400 11.16 -21.72 -26.34
N TYR A 401 10.86 -20.85 -25.39
CA TYR A 401 10.12 -19.61 -25.59
C TYR A 401 10.47 -18.62 -24.48
N PRO A 402 10.51 -17.30 -24.72
CA PRO A 402 10.81 -16.32 -23.68
C PRO A 402 9.82 -16.38 -22.48
N ASP A 403 10.32 -16.29 -21.24
CA ASP A 403 9.48 -16.18 -20.03
C ASP A 403 9.70 -14.84 -19.31
N LEU A 404 8.73 -13.94 -19.43
CA LEU A 404 8.76 -12.58 -18.85
C LEU A 404 8.71 -12.57 -17.31
N LEU A 405 8.37 -13.69 -16.67
CA LEU A 405 8.35 -13.83 -15.21
C LEU A 405 9.66 -14.39 -14.64
N THR A 406 10.72 -14.43 -15.45
CA THR A 406 12.10 -14.70 -14.96
C THR A 406 12.79 -13.42 -14.47
N PHE A 407 12.17 -12.27 -14.69
CA PHE A 407 12.65 -10.97 -14.21
C PHE A 407 14.11 -10.69 -14.59
N HIS A 408 14.93 -10.32 -13.61
CA HIS A 408 16.36 -10.07 -13.75
C HIS A 408 17.19 -11.35 -13.74
N ASP A 409 16.56 -12.51 -13.59
CA ASP A 409 17.17 -13.84 -13.69
C ASP A 409 17.08 -14.39 -15.13
N ALA A 410 16.71 -13.56 -16.10
CA ALA A 410 16.70 -13.91 -17.51
C ALA A 410 18.12 -14.36 -17.95
N PRO A 411 18.25 -15.47 -18.71
CA PRO A 411 19.56 -16.12 -18.89
C PRO A 411 20.47 -15.43 -19.90
N ARG A 412 19.95 -14.47 -20.68
CA ARG A 412 20.70 -13.76 -21.73
C ARG A 412 20.44 -12.26 -21.68
N VAL A 413 21.34 -11.49 -22.27
CA VAL A 413 21.20 -10.03 -22.38
C VAL A 413 19.96 -9.67 -23.20
N ILE A 414 19.74 -10.30 -24.36
CA ILE A 414 18.54 -10.07 -25.19
C ILE A 414 17.23 -10.34 -24.43
N GLU A 415 17.22 -11.34 -23.55
CA GLU A 415 16.07 -11.66 -22.69
C GLU A 415 15.93 -10.69 -21.50
N THR A 416 17.05 -10.20 -20.95
CA THR A 416 17.05 -9.12 -19.95
C THR A 416 16.53 -7.80 -20.55
N THR A 417 16.89 -7.48 -21.79
CA THR A 417 16.34 -6.32 -22.52
C THR A 417 14.84 -6.48 -22.74
N LEU A 418 14.38 -7.67 -23.14
CA LEU A 418 12.94 -7.97 -23.24
C LEU A 418 12.21 -7.78 -21.90
N PHE A 419 12.82 -8.24 -20.80
CA PHE A 419 12.28 -8.02 -19.46
C PHE A 419 12.16 -6.53 -19.11
N ASN A 420 13.21 -5.74 -19.37
CA ASN A 420 13.19 -4.29 -19.14
C ASN A 420 12.10 -3.61 -20.00
N MET A 421 12.00 -4.01 -21.27
CA MET A 421 10.95 -3.53 -22.17
C MET A 421 9.56 -3.81 -21.59
N PHE A 422 9.34 -5.00 -21.04
CA PHE A 422 8.05 -5.40 -20.47
C PHE A 422 7.72 -4.75 -19.11
N LEU A 423 8.59 -4.90 -18.12
CA LEU A 423 8.27 -4.55 -16.74
C LEU A 423 8.64 -3.10 -16.40
N LYS A 424 9.54 -2.46 -17.14
CA LYS A 424 9.94 -1.06 -16.89
C LYS A 424 9.33 -0.12 -17.93
N HIS A 425 9.66 -0.30 -19.20
CA HIS A 425 9.32 0.69 -20.23
C HIS A 425 7.85 0.62 -20.65
N ARG A 426 7.30 -0.58 -20.91
CA ARG A 426 5.87 -0.77 -21.19
C ARG A 426 4.98 -0.31 -20.04
N MET A 427 5.35 -0.59 -18.79
CA MET A 427 4.61 -0.09 -17.61
C MET A 427 4.52 1.43 -17.62
N ARG A 428 5.62 2.13 -17.91
CA ARG A 428 5.65 3.60 -17.98
C ARG A 428 4.83 4.15 -19.14
N THR A 429 4.85 3.49 -20.30
CA THR A 429 4.07 3.88 -21.48
C THR A 429 2.58 3.99 -21.16
N PHE A 430 1.94 2.92 -20.69
CA PHE A 430 0.49 2.96 -20.47
C PHE A 430 0.13 3.61 -19.13
N GLN A 431 0.87 3.36 -18.04
CA GLN A 431 0.54 3.97 -16.75
C GLN A 431 0.76 5.49 -16.80
N GLY A 432 1.75 5.97 -17.55
CA GLY A 432 1.96 7.40 -17.81
C GLY A 432 0.75 8.03 -18.49
N ALA A 433 0.17 7.34 -19.48
CA ALA A 433 -1.06 7.77 -20.14
C ALA A 433 -2.24 7.85 -19.15
N PHE A 434 -2.49 6.82 -18.35
CA PHE A 434 -3.60 6.82 -17.38
C PHE A 434 -3.44 7.86 -16.25
N HIS A 435 -2.20 8.16 -15.85
CA HIS A 435 -1.91 9.19 -14.84
C HIS A 435 -1.72 10.59 -15.43
N ASN A 436 -2.00 10.79 -16.73
CA ASN A 436 -1.87 12.07 -17.43
C ASN A 436 -0.46 12.67 -17.29
N ASN A 437 0.56 11.83 -17.41
CA ASN A 437 1.96 12.23 -17.40
C ASN A 437 2.59 11.99 -18.78
N PRO A 438 2.69 13.02 -19.64
CA PRO A 438 3.18 12.86 -21.00
C PRO A 438 4.67 12.50 -21.07
N ASP A 439 5.46 12.92 -20.08
CA ASP A 439 6.90 12.69 -20.05
C ASP A 439 7.20 11.21 -19.76
N TYR A 440 6.50 10.63 -18.79
CA TYR A 440 6.57 9.20 -18.51
C TYR A 440 5.99 8.33 -19.62
N ALA A 441 4.89 8.77 -20.24
CA ALA A 441 4.29 8.05 -21.36
C ALA A 441 5.22 8.02 -22.59
N LEU A 442 5.89 9.14 -22.89
CA LEU A 442 6.75 9.28 -24.05
C LEU A 442 8.20 8.90 -23.75
N TRP A 443 8.93 9.74 -23.01
CA TRP A 443 10.39 9.67 -22.92
C TRP A 443 10.88 8.54 -22.03
N TYR A 444 10.18 8.24 -20.93
CA TYR A 444 10.55 7.12 -20.06
C TYR A 444 9.85 5.80 -20.41
N GLY A 445 8.91 5.84 -21.37
CA GLY A 445 8.05 4.73 -21.76
C GLY A 445 8.21 4.41 -23.24
N TRP A 446 7.39 5.04 -24.09
CA TRP A 446 7.32 4.72 -25.52
C TRP A 446 8.66 4.79 -26.25
N ALA A 447 9.43 5.86 -26.03
CA ALA A 447 10.73 6.05 -26.67
C ALA A 447 11.73 4.95 -26.28
N GLU A 448 11.73 4.56 -25.01
CA GLU A 448 12.58 3.48 -24.50
C GLU A 448 12.14 2.12 -25.06
N MET A 449 10.83 1.85 -25.17
CA MET A 449 10.34 0.62 -25.82
C MET A 449 10.80 0.50 -27.28
N VAL A 450 10.82 1.61 -28.02
CA VAL A 450 11.33 1.64 -29.40
C VAL A 450 12.83 1.37 -29.44
N GLN A 451 13.58 1.88 -28.46
CA GLN A 451 15.01 1.61 -28.32
C GLN A 451 15.27 0.14 -27.95
N ASP A 452 14.57 -0.41 -26.95
CA ASP A 452 14.69 -1.82 -26.56
C ASP A 452 14.44 -2.75 -27.75
N LEU A 453 13.39 -2.48 -28.54
CA LEU A 453 13.08 -3.27 -29.73
C LEU A 453 14.20 -3.17 -30.78
N THR A 454 14.85 -2.00 -30.91
CA THR A 454 15.98 -1.83 -31.82
C THR A 454 17.18 -2.64 -31.34
N GLU A 455 17.51 -2.58 -30.05
CA GLU A 455 18.58 -3.39 -29.44
C GLU A 455 18.32 -4.90 -29.57
N ILE A 456 17.07 -5.33 -29.37
CA ILE A 456 16.67 -6.74 -29.56
C ILE A 456 16.85 -7.17 -31.02
N LYS A 457 16.53 -6.32 -31.99
CA LYS A 457 16.75 -6.61 -33.42
C LYS A 457 18.24 -6.73 -33.76
N GLU A 458 19.06 -5.83 -33.22
CA GLU A 458 20.51 -5.87 -33.43
C GLU A 458 21.14 -7.13 -32.83
N MET A 459 20.85 -7.43 -31.55
CA MET A 459 21.34 -8.65 -30.91
C MET A 459 20.85 -9.93 -31.60
N ALA A 460 19.61 -9.95 -32.09
CA ALA A 460 19.09 -11.11 -32.81
C ALA A 460 19.77 -11.31 -34.18
N ALA A 461 20.23 -10.23 -34.83
CA ALA A 461 21.01 -10.32 -36.06
C ALA A 461 22.43 -10.84 -35.77
N GLU A 462 23.09 -10.30 -34.75
CA GLU A 462 24.43 -10.76 -34.31
C GLU A 462 24.42 -12.25 -33.96
N LEU A 463 23.42 -12.72 -33.20
CA LEU A 463 23.28 -14.14 -32.86
C LEU A 463 23.07 -15.06 -34.07
N ARG A 464 22.50 -14.53 -35.17
CA ARG A 464 22.31 -15.28 -36.42
C ARG A 464 23.60 -15.33 -37.23
N ASP A 465 24.31 -14.21 -37.31
CA ASP A 465 25.59 -14.13 -38.02
C ASP A 465 26.64 -15.04 -37.36
N ASP A 466 26.67 -15.10 -36.01
CA ASP A 466 27.58 -15.97 -35.27
C ASP A 466 27.29 -17.48 -35.48
N ASP A 467 26.02 -17.87 -35.71
CA ASP A 467 25.61 -19.27 -35.97
C ASP A 467 25.95 -19.71 -37.40
N ASP A 468 25.93 -18.78 -38.37
CA ASP A 468 26.30 -19.05 -39.76
C ASP A 468 27.83 -19.25 -39.95
N ASP A 469 28.65 -18.79 -39.00
CA ASP A 469 30.13 -18.88 -39.03
C ASP A 469 30.69 -20.17 -38.40
N ASP A 470 29.89 -20.95 -37.66
CA ASP A 470 30.23 -22.24 -37.01
C ASP A 470 29.81 -23.49 -37.84
#